data_AF-A0A850R5H7-F1
#
_entry.id   AF-A0A850R5H7-F1
#
_cell.length_a   1.000
_cell.length_b   1.000
_cell.length_c   1.000
_cell.angle_alpha   90.00
_cell.angle_beta   90.00
_cell.angle_gamma   90.00
#
_symmetry.space_group_name_H-M   'P 1'
#
loop_
_entity.id
_entity.type
_entity.pdbx_description
1 polymer ?
#
loop_
_entity_poly.entity_id
_entity_poly.type
_entity_poly.pdbx_seq_one_letter_code
_entity_poly.pdbx_strand_id
1 'polypeptide(L)' 'MIKNYRGEVNPTGIDFYNRLIDECLQKGITPFVTLYHWDLSQCWVEKGGWLNKDVCTAYQHYAQVCFAAFALANF' A
#
# COMPACT_ATOMS: atom_id res chain seq x y z
N MET A 1 -3.45 -2.84 -0.60
CA MET A 1 -2.61 -3.54 -1.61
C MET A 1 -2.42 -5.01 -1.32
N ILE A 2 -2.22 -5.42 -0.06
CA ILE A 2 -2.08 -6.83 0.33
C ILE A 2 -3.41 -7.34 0.88
N LYS A 3 -3.86 -8.55 0.50
CA LYS A 3 -5.17 -9.10 0.92
C LYS A 3 -5.11 -10.09 2.09
N ASN A 4 -3.94 -10.57 2.48
CA ASN A 4 -3.79 -11.53 3.58
C ASN A 4 -2.40 -11.50 4.22
N TYR A 5 -2.23 -12.26 5.32
CA TYR A 5 -0.97 -12.33 6.06
C TYR A 5 0.18 -13.00 5.29
N ARG A 6 -0.09 -13.60 4.12
CA ARG A 6 0.93 -14.24 3.26
C ARG A 6 1.59 -13.25 2.30
N GLY A 7 1.14 -11.99 2.26
CA GLY A 7 1.71 -10.98 1.36
C GLY A 7 1.15 -11.06 -0.06
N GLU A 8 0.02 -11.74 -0.29
CA GLU A 8 -0.58 -11.79 -1.62
C GLU A 8 -1.11 -10.40 -2.04
N VAL A 9 -0.73 -9.99 -3.25
CA VAL A 9 -1.18 -8.72 -3.84
C VAL A 9 -2.65 -8.82 -4.24
N ASN A 10 -3.36 -7.70 -4.07
CA ASN A 10 -4.72 -7.50 -4.56
C ASN A 10 -4.71 -6.55 -5.78
N PRO A 11 -4.82 -7.06 -7.01
CA PRO A 11 -4.80 -6.24 -8.23
C PRO A 11 -5.90 -5.17 -8.26
N THR A 12 -7.12 -5.51 -7.80
CA THR A 12 -8.24 -4.55 -7.81
C THR A 12 -8.01 -3.35 -6.88
N GLY A 13 -7.27 -3.56 -5.79
CA GLY A 13 -6.82 -2.49 -4.91
C GLY A 13 -5.83 -1.57 -5.62
N ILE A 14 -4.88 -2.13 -6.38
CA ILE A 14 -3.92 -1.35 -7.16
C ILE A 14 -4.65 -0.52 -8.22
N ASP A 15 -5.58 -1.13 -8.97
CA ASP A 15 -6.34 -0.46 -10.02
C ASP A 15 -7.18 0.72 -9.50
N PHE A 16 -7.69 0.63 -8.27
CA PHE A 16 -8.38 1.74 -7.64
C PHE A 16 -7.46 2.95 -7.44
N TYR A 17 -6.27 2.76 -6.86
CA TYR A 17 -5.35 3.87 -6.61
C TYR A 17 -4.69 4.38 -7.89
N ASN A 18 -4.43 3.54 -8.89
CA ASN A 18 -3.98 4.01 -10.22
C ASN A 18 -4.97 5.01 -10.80
N ARG A 19 -6.26 4.66 -10.86
CA ARG A 19 -7.29 5.59 -11.35
C ARG A 19 -7.37 6.88 -10.55
N LEU A 20 -7.22 6.82 -9.23
CA LEU A 20 -7.22 8.01 -8.38
C LEU A 20 -6.00 8.90 -8.64
N ILE A 21 -4.82 8.31 -8.72
CA ILE A 21 -3.55 9.01 -8.99
C ILE A 21 -3.60 9.64 -10.39
N ASP A 22 -4.00 8.87 -11.40
CA ASP A 22 -4.15 9.35 -12.78
C ASP A 22 -5.12 10.54 -12.86
N GLU A 23 -6.27 10.46 -12.18
CA GLU A 23 -7.25 11.54 -12.14
C GLU A 23 -6.69 12.80 -11.46
N CYS A 24 -5.92 12.65 -10.36
CA CYS A 24 -5.23 13.78 -9.74
C CYS A 24 -4.24 14.44 -10.70
N LEU A 25 -3.41 13.64 -11.37
CA LEU A 25 -2.39 14.14 -12.31
C LEU A 25 -3.02 14.81 -13.53
N GLN A 26 -4.10 14.25 -14.09
CA GLN A 26 -4.86 14.85 -15.18
C GLN A 26 -5.43 16.23 -14.81
N LYS A 27 -5.72 16.47 -13.52
CA LYS A 27 -6.16 17.77 -12.99
C LYS A 27 -5.01 18.68 -12.56
N GLY A 28 -3.75 18.28 -12.74
CA GLY A 28 -2.57 19.04 -12.29
C GLY A 28 -2.39 19.04 -10.77
N ILE A 29 -2.99 18.09 -10.04
CA ILE A 29 -2.86 17.93 -8.59
C ILE A 29 -1.75 16.93 -8.32
N THR A 30 -0.73 17.32 -7.55
CA THR A 30 0.33 16.41 -7.11
C THR A 30 -0.17 15.50 -5.98
N PRO A 31 -0.22 14.17 -6.15
CA PRO A 31 -0.62 13.25 -5.10
C PRO A 31 0.46 13.18 -4.01
N PHE A 32 0.05 13.27 -2.73
CA PHE A 32 0.93 13.08 -1.58
C PHE A 32 0.46 11.87 -0.77
N VAL A 33 1.09 10.72 -1.00
CA VAL A 33 0.61 9.42 -0.50
C VAL A 33 1.17 9.11 0.88
N THR A 34 0.28 8.79 1.82
CA THR A 34 0.62 8.20 3.12
C THR A 34 0.40 6.70 3.07
N LEU A 35 1.45 5.89 3.25
CA LEU A 35 1.34 4.43 3.12
C LEU A 35 0.60 3.78 4.29
N TYR A 36 0.71 4.34 5.49
CA TYR A 36 0.06 3.83 6.69
C TYR A 36 -0.65 4.95 7.44
N HIS A 37 -1.97 4.83 7.56
CA HIS A 37 -2.80 5.78 8.30
C HIS A 37 -3.63 5.04 9.35
N TRP A 38 -2.93 4.23 10.16
CA TRP A 38 -3.45 3.49 11.32
C TRP A 38 -4.39 2.31 11.00
N ASP A 39 -4.49 1.93 9.73
CA ASP A 39 -5.35 0.88 9.18
C ASP A 39 -4.62 -0.47 9.05
N LEU A 40 -4.00 -0.94 10.13
CA LEU A 40 -3.32 -2.25 10.10
C LEU A 40 -4.34 -3.35 9.80
N SER A 41 -4.05 -4.20 8.82
CA SER A 41 -4.98 -5.25 8.42
C SER A 41 -5.31 -6.19 9.59
N GLN A 42 -6.58 -6.60 9.70
CA GLN A 42 -7.08 -7.45 10.78
C GLN A 42 -6.24 -8.73 10.97
N CYS A 43 -5.78 -9.34 9.87
CA CYS A 43 -4.96 -10.57 9.94
C CYS A 43 -3.62 -10.39 10.66
N TRP A 44 -3.09 -9.16 10.74
CA TRP A 44 -1.89 -8.82 11.50
C TRP A 44 -2.24 -8.37 12.93
N VAL A 45 -3.37 -7.69 13.12
CA VAL A 45 -3.91 -7.35 14.46
C VAL A 45 -4.08 -8.62 15.29
N GLU A 46 -4.70 -9.66 14.72
CA GLU A 46 -4.93 -10.96 15.37
C GLU A 46 -3.62 -11.72 15.67
N LYS A 47 -2.51 -11.33 15.05
CA LYS A 47 -1.17 -11.89 15.26
C LYS A 47 -0.32 -11.06 16.23
N GLY A 48 -0.92 -10.13 16.97
CA GLY A 48 -0.24 -9.26 17.93
C GLY A 48 0.07 -7.86 17.41
N GLY A 49 -0.31 -7.55 16.17
CA GLY A 49 -0.14 -6.24 15.56
C GLY A 49 1.32 -5.76 15.60
N TRP A 50 1.53 -4.48 15.86
CA TRP A 50 2.87 -3.88 15.91
C TRP A 50 3.79 -4.44 17.01
N LEU A 51 3.28 -5.22 17.97
CA LEU A 51 4.12 -5.94 18.93
C LEU A 51 4.75 -7.20 18.32
N ASN A 52 4.25 -7.67 17.18
CA ASN A 52 4.83 -8.75 16.42
C ASN A 52 5.84 -8.21 15.40
N LYS A 53 7.12 -8.56 15.57
CA LYS A 53 8.22 -8.13 14.69
C LYS A 53 8.03 -8.50 13.22
N ASP A 54 7.24 -9.53 12.91
CA ASP A 54 6.98 -9.95 11.53
C ASP A 54 6.17 -8.90 10.76
N VAL A 55 5.44 -8.02 11.46
CA VAL A 55 4.71 -6.90 10.85
C VAL A 55 5.67 -5.92 10.20
N CYS A 56 6.89 -5.74 10.70
CA CYS A 56 7.89 -4.88 10.04
C CYS A 56 8.24 -5.42 8.64
N THR A 57 8.43 -6.74 8.51
CA THR A 57 8.70 -7.40 7.23
C THR A 57 7.49 -7.32 6.31
N ALA A 58 6.29 -7.53 6.85
CA ALA A 58 5.05 -7.41 6.08
C ALA A 58 4.81 -5.98 5.57
N TYR A 59 5.12 -4.98 6.40
CA TYR A 59 5.03 -3.57 6.05
C TYR A 59 6.05 -3.19 4.97
N GLN A 60 7.29 -3.71 5.06
CA GLN A 60 8.30 -3.54 4.02
C GLN A 60 7.80 -4.11 2.68
N HIS A 61 7.27 -5.34 2.67
CA HIS A 61 6.72 -5.96 1.46
C HIS A 61 5.56 -5.13 0.88
N TYR A 62 4.64 -4.67 1.74
CA TYR A 62 3.56 -3.77 1.34
C TYR A 62 4.10 -2.48 0.70
N ALA A 63 5.09 -1.83 1.31
CA ALA A 63 5.70 -0.62 0.78
C ALA A 63 6.37 -0.88 -0.58
N GLN A 64 7.10 -1.99 -0.75
CA GLN A 64 7.71 -2.38 -2.01
C GLN A 64 6.67 -2.56 -3.12
N VAL A 65 5.54 -3.20 -2.83
CA VAL A 65 4.42 -3.33 -3.80
C VAL A 65 3.86 -1.96 -4.18
N CYS A 66 3.66 -1.07 -3.21
CA CYS A 66 3.19 0.29 -3.49
C CYS A 66 4.18 1.09 -4.35
N PHE A 67 5.48 1.04 -4.04
CA PHE A 67 6.49 1.73 -4.84
C PHE A 67 6.59 1.16 -6.25
N ALA A 68 6.58 -0.17 -6.41
CA ALA A 68 6.61 -0.79 -7.73
C ALA A 68 5.37 -0.45 -8.58
N ALA A 69 4.20 -0.32 -7.93
CA ALA A 69 2.95 -0.02 -8.64
C ALA A 69 2.78 1.47 -8.97
N PHE A 70 3.24 2.38 -8.10
CA PHE A 70 2.84 3.80 -8.16
C PHE A 70 4.01 4.79 -8.27
N ALA A 71 5.26 4.37 -8.04
CA ALA A 71 6.39 5.28 -8.22
C ALA A 71 6.60 5.51 -9.73
N LEU A 72 6.20 6.69 -10.20
CA LEU A 72 6.54 7.15 -11.54
C LEU A 72 8.06 7.26 -11.64
N ALA A 73 8.66 6.50 -12.56
CA ALA A 73 9.89 6.93 -13.19
C ALA A 73 9.58 8.24 -13.93
N ASN A 74 10.43 9.25 -13.72
CA ASN A 74 10.43 10.58 -14.35
C ASN A 74 9.74 11.69 -13.54
N PHE A 75 10.55 12.31 -12.67
CA PHE A 75 10.63 13.77 -12.63
C PHE A 75 11.50 14.24 -13.80
#